data_AF-A0A0Q3V0T6-F1
#
_entry.id   AF-A0A0Q3V0T6-F1
#
_cell.length_a   1.000
_cell.length_b   1.000
_cell.length_c   1.000
_cell.angle_alpha   90.00
_cell.angle_beta   90.00
_cell.angle_gamma   90.00
#
_symmetry.space_group_name_H-M   'P 1'
#
loop_
_entity.id
_entity.type
_entity.pdbx_description
1 polymer ?
#
loop_
_entity_poly.entity_id
_entity_poly.type
_entity_poly.pdbx_seq_one_letter_code
_entity_poly.pdbx_strand_id
1 'polypeptide(L)'
;MASSLGHMLALLDLTGLLASCGLRLTVVATPATAPQLAPLLAAHLASAVLALTLPFPAHHALTAGVESAKHLPRRSSPRSSSPSTASGGLSTRGS
;
A
#
# COMPACT_ATOMS: atom_id res chain seq x y z
N MET A 1 -0.02 -11.60 -6.39
CA MET A 1 -0.53 -10.43 -5.65
C MET A 1 0.46 -10.10 -4.54
N ALA A 2 1.49 -9.30 -4.83
CA ALA A 2 2.44 -8.89 -3.80
C ALA A 2 1.83 -7.68 -3.07
N SER A 3 1.23 -7.93 -1.91
CA SER A 3 0.70 -6.89 -1.03
C SER A 3 1.87 -6.02 -0.54
N SER A 4 1.67 -4.71 -0.37
CA SER A 4 2.71 -3.82 0.15
C SER A 4 3.25 -4.26 1.52
N LEU A 5 2.44 -4.99 2.29
CA LEU A 5 2.84 -5.64 3.54
C LEU A 5 3.92 -6.71 3.34
N GLY A 6 3.83 -7.51 2.27
CA GLY A 6 4.79 -8.58 1.98
C GLY A 6 6.18 -8.03 1.66
N HIS A 7 6.26 -6.93 0.89
CA HIS A 7 7.52 -6.25 0.63
C HIS A 7 8.14 -5.67 1.90
N MET A 8 7.32 -5.07 2.75
CA MET A 8 7.80 -4.52 4.02
C MET A 8 8.39 -5.62 4.91
N LEU A 9 7.70 -6.75 5.05
CA LEU A 9 8.19 -7.85 5.89
C LEU A 9 9.53 -8.41 5.39
N ALA A 10 9.68 -8.59 4.07
CA ALA A 10 10.93 -9.04 3.47
C ALA A 10 12.08 -8.04 3.70
N LEU A 11 11.81 -6.74 3.64
CA LEU A 11 12.81 -5.71 3.93
C LEU A 11 13.21 -5.70 5.42
N LEU A 12 12.27 -5.91 6.33
CA LEU A 12 12.58 -6.00 7.76
C LEU A 12 13.44 -7.24 8.07
N ASP A 13 13.12 -8.38 7.47
CA ASP A 13 13.90 -9.61 7.61
C ASP A 13 15.34 -9.43 7.09
N LEU A 14 15.47 -8.88 5.88
CA LEU A 14 16.78 -8.52 5.31
C LEU A 14 17.56 -7.55 6.21
N THR A 15 16.89 -6.55 6.78
CA THR A 15 17.52 -5.59 7.70
C THR A 15 18.06 -6.30 8.94
N GLY A 16 17.31 -7.25 9.50
CA GLY A 16 17.76 -8.04 10.66
C GLY A 16 18.97 -8.92 10.34
N LEU A 17 19.01 -9.52 9.15
CA LEU A 17 20.17 -10.29 8.67
C LEU A 17 21.40 -9.39 8.53
N LEU A 18 21.25 -8.23 7.88
CA LEU A 18 22.35 -7.28 7.70
C LEU A 18 22.85 -6.72 9.03
N ALA A 19 21.95 -6.43 9.98
CA ALA A 19 22.32 -6.01 11.33
C ALA A 19 23.10 -7.11 12.08
N SER A 20 22.73 -8.38 11.89
CA SER A 20 23.43 -9.53 12.47
C SER A 20 24.84 -9.73 11.87
N CYS A 21 25.07 -9.24 10.65
CA CYS A 21 26.41 -9.15 10.06
C CYS A 21 27.25 -7.98 10.61
N GLY A 22 26.75 -7.23 11.58
CA GLY A 22 27.45 -6.10 12.21
C GLY A 22 27.27 -4.76 11.48
N LEU A 23 26.34 -4.66 10.54
CA LEU A 23 26.04 -3.40 9.86
C LEU A 23 25.13 -2.51 10.71
N ARG A 24 25.35 -1.20 10.61
CA ARG A 24 24.48 -0.20 11.23
C ARG A 24 23.50 0.33 10.20
N LEU A 25 22.21 0.21 10.49
CA LEU A 25 21.14 0.46 9.53
C LEU A 25 20.15 1.48 10.10
N THR A 26 19.60 2.31 9.22
CA THR A 26 18.49 3.21 9.55
C THR A 26 17.34 2.89 8.61
N VAL A 27 16.21 2.49 9.17
CA VAL A 27 14.99 2.21 8.41
C VAL A 27 14.10 3.44 8.44
N VAL A 28 13.78 3.94 7.25
CA VAL A 28 12.92 5.12 7.09
C VAL A 28 11.47 4.66 6.93
N ALA A 29 10.56 5.24 7.69
CA ALA A 29 9.13 4.94 7.63
C ALA A 29 8.27 6.21 7.76
N THR A 30 6.99 6.06 7.45
CA THR A 30 5.96 7.09 7.65
C THR A 30 5.22 6.83 8.97
N PRO A 31 4.48 7.82 9.52
CA PRO A 31 3.71 7.61 10.75
C PRO A 31 2.79 6.38 10.74
N ALA A 32 2.13 6.06 9.62
CA ALA A 32 1.24 4.91 9.50
C ALA A 32 1.97 3.56 9.36
N THR A 33 3.26 3.57 9.02
CA THR A 33 4.08 2.35 8.82
C THR A 33 5.10 2.14 9.94
N ALA A 34 5.42 3.17 10.71
CA ALA A 34 6.35 3.12 11.84
C ALA A 34 6.03 2.05 12.90
N PRO A 35 4.76 1.79 13.30
CA PRO A 35 4.45 0.76 14.27
C PRO A 35 4.88 -0.65 13.83
N GLN A 36 5.05 -0.88 12.52
CA GLN A 36 5.47 -2.16 11.98
C GLN A 36 6.97 -2.44 12.20
N LEU A 37 7.76 -1.42 12.56
CA LEU A 37 9.18 -1.54 12.89
C LEU A 37 9.43 -2.06 14.31
N ALA A 38 8.42 -2.01 15.19
CA ALA A 38 8.54 -2.41 16.59
C ALA A 38 9.22 -3.77 16.83
N PRO A 39 8.84 -4.88 16.13
CA PRO A 39 9.51 -6.17 16.33
C PRO A 39 10.99 -6.14 15.95
N LEU A 40 11.35 -5.42 14.88
CA LEU A 40 12.74 -5.29 14.43
C LEU A 40 13.57 -4.45 15.41
N LEU A 41 13.01 -3.37 15.95
CA LEU A 41 13.67 -2.55 16.98
C LEU A 41 13.80 -3.29 18.32
N ALA A 42 12.87 -4.18 18.65
CA ALA A 42 12.96 -5.00 19.86
C ALA A 42 14.02 -6.11 19.74
N ALA A 43 14.27 -6.62 18.53
CA ALA A 43 15.22 -7.69 18.27
C ALA A 43 16.69 -7.23 18.22
N HIS A 44 16.95 -5.93 18.02
CA HIS A 44 18.30 -5.38 17.85
C HIS A 44 18.56 -4.20 18.78
N LEU A 45 19.83 -4.01 19.18
CA LEU A 45 20.22 -2.82 19.93
C LEU A 45 20.06 -1.55 19.07
N ALA A 46 19.72 -0.43 19.70
CA ALA A 46 19.61 0.89 19.06
C ALA A 46 20.91 1.36 18.38
N SER A 47 22.07 0.78 18.75
CA SER A 47 23.34 1.04 18.06
C SER A 47 23.45 0.33 16.71
N ALA A 48 22.69 -0.73 16.46
CA ALA A 48 22.72 -1.51 15.22
C ALA A 48 21.59 -1.12 14.27
N VAL A 49 20.37 -0.93 14.79
CA VAL A 49 19.22 -0.55 13.96
C VAL A 49 18.48 0.65 14.55
N LEU A 50 18.25 1.65 13.71
CA LEU A 50 17.52 2.86 14.03
C LEU A 50 16.28 2.99 13.15
N ALA A 51 15.23 3.60 13.68
CA ALA A 51 14.06 3.99 12.91
C ALA A 51 14.02 5.51 12.76
N LEU A 52 13.80 5.98 11.54
CA LEU A 52 13.58 7.39 11.23
C LEU A 52 12.17 7.54 10.66
N THR A 53 11.30 8.24 11.40
CA THR A 53 9.96 8.56 10.91
C THR A 53 9.96 9.91 10.22
N LEU A 54 9.55 9.93 8.96
CA LEU A 54 9.38 11.14 8.17
C LEU A 54 7.91 11.33 7.80
N PRO A 55 7.40 12.58 7.76
CA PRO A 55 6.03 12.85 7.33
C PRO A 55 5.82 12.39 5.88
N PHE A 56 4.68 11.72 5.61
CA PHE A 56 4.34 11.35 4.25
C PHE A 56 3.87 12.58 3.45
N PRO A 57 4.32 12.75 2.20
CA PRO A 57 3.95 13.90 1.40
C PRO A 57 2.45 13.88 1.05
N ALA A 58 1.79 15.02 1.20
CA ALA A 58 0.41 15.19 0.75
C ALA A 58 0.35 15.19 -0.79
N HIS A 59 -0.66 14.54 -1.35
CA HIS A 59 -0.86 14.49 -2.79
C HIS A 59 -2.34 14.41 -3.17
N HIS A 60 -2.76 15.18 -4.18
CA HIS A 60 -4.18 15.28 -4.57
C HIS A 60 -4.81 13.95 -5.04
N ALA A 61 -4.00 13.00 -5.52
CA ALA A 61 -4.49 11.67 -5.92
C ALA A 61 -4.58 10.67 -4.74
N LEU A 62 -4.17 11.07 -3.53
CA LEU A 62 -4.16 10.23 -2.34
C LEU A 62 -5.14 10.78 -1.30
N THR A 63 -5.97 9.91 -0.74
CA THR A 63 -6.82 10.28 0.39
C THR A 63 -5.96 10.66 1.59
N ALA A 64 -6.33 11.72 2.30
CA ALA A 64 -5.64 12.12 3.53
C ALA A 64 -5.52 10.93 4.51
N GLY A 65 -4.32 10.72 5.05
CA GLY A 65 -4.02 9.61 5.95
C GLY A 65 -3.73 8.26 5.29
N VAL A 66 -3.86 8.13 3.96
CA VAL A 66 -3.50 6.92 3.22
C VAL A 66 -2.03 6.98 2.80
N GLU A 67 -1.17 6.38 3.62
CA GLU A 67 0.29 6.31 3.36
C GLU A 67 0.75 4.94 2.85
N SER A 68 -0.17 3.96 2.75
CA SER A 68 0.18 2.59 2.33
C SER A 68 -0.67 2.12 1.16
N ALA A 69 -0.03 1.52 0.16
CA ALA A 69 -0.68 1.05 -1.07
C ALA A 69 -1.79 0.01 -0.84
N LYS A 70 -1.78 -0.70 0.31
CA LYS A 70 -2.86 -1.61 0.73
C LYS A 70 -4.21 -0.90 0.92
N HIS A 71 -4.17 0.39 1.22
CA HIS A 71 -5.33 1.22 1.52
C HIS A 71 -5.77 2.06 0.32
N LEU A 72 -5.07 1.94 -0.82
CA LEU A 72 -5.49 2.61 -2.04
C LEU A 72 -6.68 1.88 -2.66
N PRO A 73 -7.69 2.62 -3.15
CA PRO A 73 -8.75 2.03 -3.94
C PRO A 73 -8.14 1.25 -5.10
N ARG A 74 -8.57 0.00 -5.30
CA ARG A 74 -8.29 -0.71 -6.55
C ARG A 74 -8.86 0.16 -7.66
N ARG A 75 -8.04 0.56 -8.63
CA ARG A 75 -8.55 1.14 -9.87
C ARG A 75 -9.60 0.18 -10.42
N SER A 76 -10.86 0.59 -10.39
CA SER A 76 -11.91 -0.09 -11.12
C SER A 76 -11.49 0.00 -12.58
N SER A 77 -11.32 -1.15 -13.24
CA SER A 77 -11.29 -1.16 -14.69
C SER A 77 -12.58 -0.47 -15.17
N PRO A 78 -12.52 0.40 -16.19
CA PRO A 78 -13.74 0.93 -16.78
C PRO A 78 -14.50 -0.29 -17.29
N ARG A 79 -15.59 -0.63 -16.60
CA ARG A 79 -16.52 -1.67 -17.03
C ARG A 79 -16.98 -1.20 -18.40
N SER A 80 -16.60 -1.90 -19.47
CA SER A 80 -17.17 -1.65 -20.79
C SER A 80 -18.65 -2.04 -20.69
N SER A 81 -19.49 -1.10 -20.23
CA SER A 81 -20.92 -1.18 -20.42
C SER A 81 -21.13 -0.95 -21.90
N SER A 82 -21.11 -2.04 -22.67
CA SER A 82 -21.70 -2.07 -24.00
C SER A 82 -23.15 -1.58 -23.85
N PRO A 83 -23.58 -0.53 -24.57
CA PRO A 83 -24.98 -0.17 -24.59
C PRO A 83 -25.73 -1.31 -25.30
N SER A 84 -26.48 -2.11 -24.54
CA SER A 84 -27.45 -3.04 -25.11
C SER A 84 -28.57 -2.19 -25.68
N THR A 85 -28.56 -2.03 -27.00
CA THR A 85 -29.47 -1.23 -27.81
C THR A 85 -30.91 -1.63 -27.48
N ALA A 86 -31.68 -0.68 -26.95
CA ALA A 86 -33.13 -0.78 -26.84
C ALA A 86 -33.71 -0.79 -28.27
N SER A 87 -34.09 -1.96 -28.76
CA SER A 87 -34.86 -2.07 -30.00
C SER A 87 -36.33 -1.83 -29.66
N GLY A 88 -36.77 -0.60 -29.83
CA GLY A 88 -38.17 -0.23 -29.84
C GLY A 88 -38.89 -0.91 -31.01
N GLY A 89 -39.82 -1.81 -30.70
CA GLY A 89 -40.79 -2.37 -31.64
C GLY A 89 -42.15 -1.74 -31.36
N LEU A 90 -42.44 -0.66 -32.07
CA LEU A 90 -43.75 -0.02 -32.19
C LEU A 90 -44.71 -0.99 -32.90
N SER A 91 -45.62 -1.63 -32.17
CA SER A 91 -46.78 -2.33 -32.78
C SER A 91 -48.02 -1.45 -32.64
N THR A 92 -48.28 -0.70 -33.70
CA THR A 92 -49.58 -0.06 -33.96
C THR A 92 -50.54 -1.04 -34.64
N ARG A 93 -51.85 -0.78 -34.46
CA ARG A 93 -53.02 -1.25 -35.24
C ARG A 93 -53.63 -2.56 -34.70
N GLY A 94 -54.89 -2.64 -34.25
CA GLY A 94 -56.08 -1.83 -34.53
C GLY A 94 -56.97 -2.58 -35.52
N SER A 95 -58.21 -2.83 -35.07
CA SER A 95 -59.36 -3.51 -35.71
C SER A 95 -59.53 -5.01 -35.40
#